data_AF-A0A349LL15-F1
#
_entry.id   AF-A0A349LL15-F1
#
_cell.length_a   1.000
_cell.length_b   1.000
_cell.length_c   1.000
_cell.angle_alpha   90.00
_cell.angle_beta   90.00
_cell.angle_gamma   90.00
#
_symmetry.space_group_name_H-M   'P 1'
#
loop_
_entity.id
_entity.type
_entity.pdbx_description
1 polymer ?
#
loop_
_entity_poly.entity_id
_entity_poly.type
_entity_poly.pdbx_seq_one_letter_code
_entity_poly.pdbx_strand_id
1 'polypeptide(L)' 'AGLAEEKRPYGSFLFLGPTGVGKTQLCKALAGFLFDSEDHLIRIDMSEFME' A
#
# COMPACT_ATOMS: atom_id res chain seq x y z
N ALA A 1 -4.46 -22.59 8.95
CA ALA A 1 -4.31 -21.26 8.33
C ALA A 1 -5.52 -21.04 7.46
N GLY A 2 -6.45 -20.19 7.91
CA GLY A 2 -7.75 -20.02 7.27
C GLY A 2 -7.57 -19.37 5.90
N LEU A 3 -8.03 -20.06 4.87
CA LEU A 3 -8.00 -19.63 3.47
C LEU A 3 -8.46 -18.17 3.39
N ALA A 4 -7.58 -17.30 2.88
CA ALA A 4 -7.96 -15.93 2.56
C ALA A 4 -9.15 -15.99 1.59
N GLU A 5 -10.23 -15.29 1.91
CA GLU A 5 -11.38 -15.21 1.01
C GLU A 5 -10.91 -14.61 -0.33
N GLU A 6 -11.11 -15.33 -1.44
CA GLU A 6 -10.65 -14.94 -2.78
C GLU A 6 -11.14 -13.54 -3.21
N LYS A 7 -12.27 -13.09 -2.65
CA LYS A 7 -12.87 -11.79 -2.92
C LYS A 7 -12.35 -10.66 -2.04
N ARG A 8 -11.42 -10.92 -1.12
CA ARG A 8 -10.85 -9.91 -0.21
C ARG A 8 -9.40 -9.59 -0.58
N PRO A 9 -8.98 -8.34 -0.43
CA PRO A 9 -7.58 -7.98 -0.59
C PRO A 9 -6.71 -8.66 0.48
N TYR A 10 -5.43 -8.88 0.19
CA TYR A 10 -4.44 -9.42 1.14
C TYR A 10 -4.34 -8.60 2.44
N GLY A 11 -4.55 -7.29 2.36
CA GLY A 11 -4.59 -6.39 3.50
C GLY A 11 -5.18 -5.04 3.10
N SER A 12 -5.91 -4.42 4.03
CA SER A 12 -6.44 -3.07 3.89
C SER A 12 -5.96 -2.26 5.10
N PHE A 13 -5.15 -1.24 4.84
CA PHE A 13 -4.48 -0.46 5.87
C PHE A 13 -4.77 1.03 5.68
N LEU A 14 -4.91 1.76 6.78
CA LEU A 14 -4.96 3.21 6.80
C LEU A 14 -3.83 3.73 7.69
N PHE A 15 -2.87 4.43 7.09
CA PHE A 15 -1.73 4.99 7.80
C PHE A 15 -1.99 6.45 8.19
N LEU A 16 -2.04 6.73 9.49
CA LEU A 16 -2.22 8.07 10.04
C LEU A 16 -0.92 8.56 10.69
N GLY A 17 -0.64 9.86 10.58
CA GLY A 17 0.51 10.50 11.22
C GLY A 17 1.08 11.67 10.42
N PRO A 18 2.09 12.39 10.93
CA PRO A 18 2.68 13.54 10.26
C PRO A 18 3.49 13.14 9.01
N THR A 19 3.75 14.08 8.11
CA THR A 19 4.58 13.84 6.91
C THR A 19 6.00 13.45 7.30
N GLY A 20 6.66 12.62 6.48
CA GLY A 20 8.04 12.22 6.71
C GLY A 20 8.25 11.00 7.61
N VAL A 21 7.22 10.50 8.32
CA VAL A 21 7.34 9.32 9.22
C VAL A 21 7.43 7.97 8.50
N GLY A 22 7.57 7.95 7.17
CA GLY A 22 7.80 6.71 6.41
C GLY A 22 6.57 5.98 5.89
N LYS A 23 5.36 6.55 5.97
CA LYS A 23 4.11 5.93 5.44
C LYS A 23 4.25 5.43 4.00
N THR A 24 4.74 6.28 3.11
CA THR A 24 4.97 5.93 1.69
C THR A 24 6.11 4.94 1.51
N GLN A 25 7.14 5.00 2.36
CA GLN A 25 8.27 4.06 2.30
C GLN A 25 7.81 2.64 2.62
N LEU A 26 6.96 2.48 3.64
CA LEU A 26 6.40 1.18 3.98
C LEU A 26 5.67 0.53 2.80
N CYS A 27 4.92 1.29 1.99
CA CYS A 27 4.28 0.76 0.79
C CYS A 27 5.28 0.26 -0.26
N LYS A 28 6.40 0.97 -0.46
CA LYS A 28 7.47 0.56 -1.38
C LYS A 28 8.15 -0.72 -0.91
N ALA A 29 8.53 -0.76 0.37
CA ALA A 29 9.12 -1.94 0.99
C ALA A 29 8.18 -3.16 0.92
N LEU A 30 6.86 -2.94 1.10
CA LEU A 30 5.86 -3.99 0.98
C LEU A 30 5.73 -4.51 -0.46
N ALA A 31 5.79 -3.63 -1.46
CA ALA A 31 5.78 -4.04 -2.87
C ALA A 31 7.01 -4.89 -3.21
N GLY A 32 8.20 -4.46 -2.79
CA GLY A 32 9.43 -5.23 -2.95
C GLY A 32 9.41 -6.58 -2.21
N PHE A 33 8.81 -6.63 -1.01
CA PHE A 33 8.72 -7.87 -0.22
C PHE A 33 7.70 -8.88 -0.76
N LEU A 34 6.55 -8.42 -1.26
CA LEU A 34 5.47 -9.30 -1.72
C LEU A 34 5.55 -9.66 -3.21
N PHE A 35 6.12 -8.78 -4.03
CA PHE A 35 6.10 -8.89 -5.50
C PHE A 35 7.50 -8.77 -6.14
N ASP A 36 8.57 -8.85 -5.34
CA ASP A 36 9.98 -8.79 -5.79
C ASP A 36 10.38 -7.52 -6.57
N SER A 37 9.54 -6.48 -6.59
CA SER A 37 9.86 -5.18 -7.19
C SER A 37 9.02 -4.04 -6.63
N GLU A 38 9.64 -2.87 -6.41
CA GLU A 38 8.92 -1.64 -6.06
C GLU A 38 8.07 -1.10 -7.21
N ASP A 39 8.36 -1.47 -8.46
CA ASP A 39 7.65 -1.00 -9.66
C ASP A 39 6.21 -1.54 -9.73
N HIS A 40 5.90 -2.57 -8.95
CA HIS A 40 4.54 -3.09 -8.79
C HIS A 40 3.67 -2.24 -7.87
N LEU A 41 4.20 -1.16 -7.28
CA LEU A 41 3.43 -0.21 -6.51
C LEU A 41 2.63 0.73 -7.43
N ILE A 42 1.31 0.54 -7.49
CA ILE A 42 0.40 1.49 -8.14
C ILE A 42 0.19 2.68 -7.20
N ARG A 43 0.76 3.83 -7.55
CA ARG A 43 0.61 5.08 -6.80
C ARG A 43 -0.51 5.94 -7.39
N ILE A 44 -1.49 6.27 -6.55
CA ILE A 44 -2.57 7.20 -6.88
C ILE A 44 -2.37 8.45 -6.02
N ASP A 45 -2.25 9.61 -6.66
CA ASP A 45 -2.21 10.89 -5.95
C ASP A 45 -3.63 11.39 -5.71
N MET A 46 -4.11 11.23 -4.47
CA MET A 46 -5.48 11.64 -4.11
C MET A 46 -5.68 13.16 -4.15
N SER A 47 -4.62 13.96 -4.19
CA SER A 47 -4.77 15.42 -4.30
C SER A 47 -5.37 15.85 -5.63
N GLU A 48 -5.18 15.06 -6.69
CA GLU A 48 -5.75 15.29 -8.03
C GLU A 48 -7.25 14.94 -8.11
N PHE A 49 -7.82 14.29 -7.10
CA PHE A 49 -9.23 13.85 -7.07
C PHE A 49 -10.10 14.67 -6.12
N MET A 50 -9.59 15.78 -5.58
CA MET A 50 -10.33 16.65 -4.66
C MET A 50 -10.99 17.86 -5.35
N GLU A 51 -10.93 17.95 -6.69
CA GLU A 51 -11.77 18.86 -7.49
C GLU A 51 -13.23 18.40 -7.58
#